data_AF-A0A7C5EL28-F1
#
_entry.id   AF-A0A7C5EL28-F1
#
_cell.length_a   1.000
_cell.length_b   1.000
_cell.length_c   1.000
_cell.angle_alpha   90.00
_cell.angle_beta   90.00
_cell.angle_gamma   90.00
#
_symmetry.space_group_name_H-M   'P 1'
#
loop_
_entity.id
_entity.type
_entity.pdbx_description
1 polymer ?
#
loop_
_entity_poly.entity_id
_entity_poly.type
_entity_poly.pdbx_seq_one_letter_code
_entity_poly.pdbx_strand_id
1 'polypeptide(L)'
;HEAVAVERLRARNLLAPRSASAGTGEGPMDATAGETFVVERVAEAFPGLWVTGMAVSATFGGPRMGPVFGGMLLSGKRVAELILERG
;
A
#
# COMPACT_ATOMS: atom_id res chain seq x y z
N HIS A 1 -3.40 0.12 -11.79
CA HIS A 1 -2.81 0.08 -10.43
C HIS A 1 -3.45 -1.04 -9.60
N GLU A 2 -3.50 -2.27 -10.11
CA GLU A 2 -4.16 -3.35 -9.39
C GLU A 2 -3.17 -4.09 -8.48
N ALA A 3 -3.54 -4.24 -7.21
CA ALA A 3 -2.82 -5.08 -6.26
C ALA A 3 -3.27 -6.55 -6.39
N VAL A 4 -3.12 -7.13 -7.58
CA VAL A 4 -3.68 -8.46 -7.92
C VAL A 4 -3.22 -9.55 -6.95
N ALA A 5 -1.94 -9.52 -6.55
CA ALA A 5 -1.39 -10.46 -5.57
C ALA A 5 -2.13 -10.37 -4.22
N VAL A 6 -2.38 -9.14 -3.76
CA VAL A 6 -3.11 -8.86 -2.52
C VAL A 6 -4.57 -9.31 -2.64
N GLU A 7 -5.24 -9.05 -3.76
CA GLU A 7 -6.63 -9.48 -3.99
C GLU A 7 -6.77 -11.01 -4.02
N ARG A 8 -5.78 -11.72 -4.58
CA ARG A 8 -5.76 -13.19 -4.55
C ARG A 8 -5.56 -13.73 -3.13
N LEU A 9 -4.77 -13.06 -2.29
CA LEU A 9 -4.60 -13.41 -0.89
C LEU A 9 -5.84 -13.07 -0.05
N ARG A 10 -6.48 -11.93 -0.34
CA ARG A 10 -7.74 -11.50 0.26
C ARG A 10 -8.85 -12.51 0.03
N ALA A 11 -9.02 -12.99 -1.21
CA ALA A 11 -9.99 -14.03 -1.56
C ALA A 11 -9.79 -15.36 -0.81
N ARG A 12 -8.61 -15.58 -0.23
CA ARG A 12 -8.26 -16.77 0.55
C ARG A 12 -8.19 -16.50 2.06
N ASN A 13 -8.56 -15.30 2.52
CA ASN A 13 -8.42 -14.84 3.91
C ASN A 13 -6.99 -14.98 4.45
N LEU A 14 -5.98 -14.76 3.60
CA LEU A 14 -4.57 -14.89 3.96
C LEU A 14 -3.91 -13.55 4.32
N LEU A 15 -4.58 -12.42 4.12
CA LEU A 15 -3.99 -11.11 4.44
C LEU A 15 -3.66 -10.98 5.93
N ALA A 16 -2.58 -10.27 6.22
CA ALA A 16 -2.25 -9.87 7.58
C ALA A 16 -3.46 -9.15 8.22
N PRO A 17 -3.76 -9.35 9.52
CA PRO A 17 -4.97 -8.83 10.16
C PRO A 17 -5.15 -7.31 10.00
N ARG A 18 -4.03 -6.56 10.03
CA ARG A 18 -3.99 -5.10 9.83
C ARG A 18 -4.36 -4.68 8.40
N SER A 19 -4.19 -5.58 7.43
CA SER A 19 -4.46 -5.37 6.01
C SER A 19 -5.80 -5.95 5.55
N ALA A 20 -6.39 -6.84 6.35
CA ALA A 20 -7.65 -7.49 6.07
C ALA A 20 -8.87 -6.58 6.29
N SER A 21 -8.80 -5.62 7.22
CA SER A 21 -9.93 -4.74 7.58
C SER A 21 -10.06 -3.45 6.75
N ALA A 22 -9.14 -3.22 5.83
CA ALA A 22 -9.12 -2.00 5.02
C ALA A 22 -10.00 -2.12 3.77
N GLY A 23 -10.51 -0.99 3.28
CA GLY A 23 -11.30 -0.92 2.05
C GLY A 23 -10.53 -1.43 0.82
N THR A 24 -11.26 -1.80 -0.23
CA THR A 24 -10.67 -2.26 -1.50
C THR A 24 -10.67 -1.15 -2.54
N GLY A 25 -9.68 -1.17 -3.44
CA GLY A 25 -9.62 -0.26 -4.58
C GLY A 25 -9.06 1.12 -4.25
N GLU A 26 -9.15 2.05 -5.20
CA GLU A 26 -8.64 3.41 -5.06
C GLU A 26 -9.78 4.40 -4.83
N GLY A 27 -9.59 5.31 -3.88
CA GLY A 27 -10.52 6.39 -3.57
C GLY A 27 -10.51 7.53 -4.60
N PRO A 28 -11.24 8.63 -4.31
CA PRO A 28 -11.22 9.84 -5.14
C PRO A 28 -9.81 10.44 -5.22
N MET A 29 -9.61 11.32 -6.21
CA MET A 29 -8.32 11.96 -6.41
C MET A 29 -8.11 13.09 -5.40
N ASP A 30 -7.05 12.97 -4.61
CA ASP A 30 -6.51 13.97 -3.70
C ASP A 30 -4.99 13.79 -3.68
N ALA A 31 -4.26 14.72 -4.31
CA ALA A 31 -2.82 14.66 -4.44
C ALA A 31 -2.12 14.63 -3.08
N THR A 32 -2.43 15.62 -2.23
CA THR A 32 -1.80 15.79 -0.93
C THR A 32 -2.09 14.62 0.00
N ALA A 33 -3.37 14.22 0.11
CA ALA A 33 -3.73 13.09 0.96
C ALA A 33 -3.15 11.77 0.41
N GLY A 34 -3.11 11.60 -0.91
CA GLY A 34 -2.53 10.43 -1.56
C GLY A 34 -1.03 10.31 -1.35
N GLU A 35 -0.26 11.39 -1.48
CA GLU A 35 1.19 11.42 -1.22
C GLU A 35 1.51 10.95 0.20
N THR A 36 0.82 11.48 1.20
CA THR A 36 1.03 11.10 2.60
C THR A 36 0.56 9.66 2.84
N PHE A 37 -0.61 9.29 2.31
CA PHE A 37 -1.20 7.97 2.53
C PHE A 37 -0.29 6.83 2.07
N VAL A 38 0.29 6.93 0.87
CA VAL A 38 1.12 5.85 0.31
C VAL A 38 2.42 5.64 1.09
N VAL A 39 2.92 6.68 1.77
CA VAL A 39 4.13 6.58 2.61
C VAL A 39 3.78 6.00 3.98
N GLU A 40 2.74 6.52 4.63
CA GLU A 40 2.39 6.12 6.00
C GLU A 40 1.81 4.71 6.10
N ARG A 41 1.14 4.24 5.04
CA ARG A 41 0.44 2.96 5.02
C ARG A 41 1.23 1.83 4.38
N VAL A 42 2.52 2.03 4.07
CA VAL A 42 3.42 0.92 3.70
C VAL A 42 3.34 -0.17 4.77
N ALA A 43 3.12 -1.41 4.34
CA ALA A 43 2.99 -2.54 5.25
C ALA A 43 3.31 -3.87 4.56
N GLU A 44 3.53 -4.89 5.39
CA GLU A 44 3.55 -6.28 4.96
C GLU A 44 2.11 -6.79 4.86
N ALA A 45 1.66 -7.08 3.65
CA ALA A 45 0.29 -7.56 3.39
C ALA A 45 0.15 -9.06 3.68
N PHE A 46 1.25 -9.82 3.59
CA PHE A 46 1.36 -11.25 3.89
C PHE A 46 2.83 -11.54 4.23
N PRO A 47 3.18 -12.55 5.05
CA PRO A 47 4.58 -12.85 5.36
C PRO A 47 5.48 -12.90 4.11
N GLY A 48 6.44 -11.97 4.02
CA GLY A 48 7.35 -11.80 2.89
C GLY A 48 6.83 -10.96 1.71
N LEU A 49 5.57 -10.54 1.72
CA LEU A 49 4.95 -9.69 0.69
C LEU A 49 4.64 -8.30 1.24
N TRP A 50 5.35 -7.31 0.72
CA TRP A 50 5.20 -5.90 1.10
C TRP A 50 4.48 -5.09 0.03
N VAL A 51 3.75 -4.06 0.45
CA VAL A 51 3.06 -3.11 -0.43
C VAL A 51 3.65 -1.71 -0.30
N THR A 52 3.86 -1.05 -1.44
CA THR A 52 4.39 0.33 -1.54
C THR A 52 3.78 1.06 -2.74
N GLY A 53 3.87 2.38 -2.77
CA GLY A 53 3.35 3.22 -3.85
C GLY A 53 1.84 3.08 -4.02
N MET A 54 1.35 3.15 -5.26
CA MET A 54 -0.09 3.06 -5.54
C MET A 54 -0.74 1.72 -5.13
N ALA A 55 0.06 0.66 -4.97
CA ALA A 55 -0.44 -0.60 -4.44
C ALA A 55 -0.95 -0.46 -2.99
N VAL A 56 -0.41 0.48 -2.21
CA VAL A 56 -0.90 0.82 -0.87
C VAL A 56 -2.31 1.40 -0.95
N SER A 57 -2.54 2.38 -1.83
CA SER A 57 -3.88 2.93 -2.03
C SER A 57 -4.87 1.86 -2.49
N ALA A 58 -4.51 1.03 -3.47
CA ALA A 58 -5.37 -0.05 -3.96
C ALA A 58 -5.67 -1.14 -2.90
N THR A 59 -4.70 -1.41 -2.01
CA THR A 59 -4.83 -2.42 -0.95
C THR A 59 -5.70 -1.93 0.19
N PHE A 60 -5.59 -0.65 0.55
CA PHE A 60 -6.20 -0.11 1.77
C PHE A 60 -7.35 0.90 1.54
N GLY A 61 -7.76 1.14 0.30
CA GLY A 61 -8.85 2.10 0.00
C GLY A 61 -8.40 3.56 0.04
N GLY A 62 -7.13 3.84 -0.27
CA GLY A 62 -6.54 5.18 -0.21
C GLY A 62 -6.85 6.06 -1.43
N PRO A 63 -6.73 7.39 -1.31
CA PRO A 63 -6.95 8.31 -2.41
C PRO A 63 -5.91 8.14 -3.53
N ARG A 64 -6.28 8.58 -4.74
CA ARG A 64 -5.37 8.67 -5.90
C ARG A 64 -4.66 10.02 -5.88
N MET A 65 -3.38 10.05 -6.22
CA MET A 65 -2.58 11.28 -6.12
C MET A 65 -2.31 12.04 -7.42
N GLY A 66 -2.73 11.49 -8.58
CA GLY A 66 -2.42 12.10 -9.87
C GLY A 66 -0.92 12.03 -10.22
N PRO A 67 -0.41 12.88 -11.11
CA PRO A 67 0.97 12.82 -11.61
C PRO A 67 1.98 13.46 -10.62
N VAL A 68 1.99 13.00 -9.38
CA VAL A 68 2.94 13.42 -8.34
C VAL A 68 3.66 12.19 -7.79
N PHE A 69 4.98 12.25 -7.68
CA PHE A 69 5.83 11.07 -7.47
C PHE A 69 6.66 11.13 -6.18
N GLY A 70 6.55 12.19 -5.38
CA GLY A 70 7.29 12.32 -4.12
C GLY A 70 6.95 11.20 -3.15
N GLY A 71 5.64 10.98 -2.95
CA GLY A 71 5.13 9.88 -2.12
C GLY A 71 5.54 8.49 -2.64
N MET A 72 5.65 8.29 -3.95
CA MET A 72 6.10 7.01 -4.54
C MET A 72 7.54 6.66 -4.16
N LEU A 73 8.45 7.63 -4.25
CA LEU A 73 9.85 7.43 -3.89
C LEU A 73 10.01 7.22 -2.39
N LEU A 74 9.32 8.04 -1.59
CA LEU A 74 9.38 7.95 -0.13
C LEU A 74 8.75 6.65 0.40
N SER A 75 7.67 6.16 -0.21
CA SER A 75 7.09 4.87 0.15
C SER A 75 8.05 3.72 -0.20
N GLY A 76 8.78 3.83 -1.32
CA GLY A 76 9.80 2.86 -1.72
C GLY A 76 10.98 2.81 -0.73
N LYS A 77 11.46 3.99 -0.32
CA LYS A 77 12.49 4.10 0.73
C LYS A 77 12.00 3.47 2.04
N ARG A 78 10.79 3.82 2.48
CA ARG A 78 10.24 3.33 3.74
C ARG A 78 10.05 1.81 3.77
N VAL A 79 9.59 1.20 2.67
CA VAL A 79 9.48 -0.26 2.62
C VAL A 79 10.84 -0.93 2.68
N ALA A 80 11.88 -0.35 2.06
CA ALA A 80 13.23 -0.87 2.13
C ALA A 80 13.79 -0.81 3.56
N GLU A 81 13.58 0.31 4.27
CA GLU A 81 13.97 0.47 5.67
C GLU A 81 13.27 -0.58 6.56
N LEU A 82 11.96 -0.77 6.41
CA LEU A 82 11.19 -1.76 7.17
C LEU A 82 11.63 -3.22 6.89
N ILE A 83 12.04 -3.52 5.66
CA ILE A 83 12.58 -4.83 5.30
C ILE A 83 13.95 -5.04 5.95
N LEU A 84 14.81 -4.02 5.94
CA LEU A 84 16.14 -4.07 6.54
C LEU A 84 16.09 -4.20 8.07
N GLU A 85 15.15 -3.53 8.75
CA GLU A 85 14.95 -3.67 10.20
C GLU A 85 14.50 -5.07 10.64
N ARG A 86 13.95 -5.86 9.71
CA ARG A 86 13.46 -7.23 9.95
C ARG A 86 14.50 -8.32 9.65
N GLY A 87 15.57 -7.99 8.94
CA GLY A 87 16.68 -8.91 8.61
C GLY A 87 17.79 -8.84 9.64
#